data_AF-A0A7V4J626-F1
#
_entry.id   AF-A0A7V4J626-F1
#
_cell.length_a   1.000
_cell.length_b   1.000
_cell.length_c   1.000
_cell.angle_alpha   90.00
_cell.angle_beta   90.00
_cell.angle_gamma   90.00
#
_symmetry.space_group_name_H-M   'P 1'
#
loop_
_entity.id
_entity.type
_entity.pdbx_description
1 polymer ?
#
loop_
_entity_poly.entity_id
_entity_poly.type
_entity_poly.pdbx_seq_one_letter_code
_entity_poly.pdbx_strand_id
1 'polypeptide(L)'
;MSIFVGGLIGAVLGAVVWRAAGLFAGRFQPERIVGGLTSLPAAVTLAGMAAWGAVVACGAANLAQAASALVVVAVLAAIALTDLQVRQIPNALVLALLAWAAVQVVAFGRPAAQSAGLGLLAGGGLFVVIALISRGAMGAGDVKLAAALGAVFGWPVILPVLLYGIIAGGVAALILLVTRRAGRKSFFAYGPYLALGAAVVLAQGLLA
;
A
#
# COMPACT_ATOMS: atom_id res chain seq x y z
N MET A 1 5.94 9.31 -21.30
CA MET A 1 6.23 10.40 -20.32
C MET A 1 7.73 10.41 -20.10
N SER A 2 8.41 11.56 -20.02
CA SER A 2 9.87 11.53 -19.82
C SER A 2 10.21 11.10 -18.38
N ILE A 3 11.34 10.40 -18.22
CA ILE A 3 11.84 9.92 -16.92
C ILE A 3 11.93 11.06 -15.90
N PHE A 4 12.39 12.23 -16.36
CA PHE A 4 12.45 13.45 -15.54
C PHE A 4 11.08 13.90 -15.06
N VAL A 5 10.07 13.88 -15.94
CA VAL A 5 8.69 14.28 -15.57
C VAL A 5 8.09 13.27 -14.58
N GLY A 6 8.25 11.96 -14.81
CA GLY A 6 7.78 10.95 -13.87
C GLY A 6 8.47 11.03 -12.51
N GLY A 7 9.79 11.20 -12.50
CA GLY A 7 10.57 11.38 -11.28
C GLY A 7 10.18 12.64 -10.50
N LEU A 8 9.92 13.75 -11.20
CA LEU A 8 9.45 15.00 -10.59
C LEU A 8 8.06 14.82 -9.96
N ILE A 9 7.11 14.22 -10.67
CA ILE A 9 5.77 13.94 -10.14
C ILE A 9 5.88 13.01 -8.93
N GLY A 10 6.71 11.97 -9.01
CA GLY A 10 7.01 11.07 -7.91
C GLY A 10 7.56 11.81 -6.68
N ALA A 11 8.51 12.73 -6.86
CA ALA A 11 9.05 13.53 -5.77
C ALA A 11 7.99 14.44 -5.13
N VAL A 12 7.16 15.11 -5.93
CA VAL A 12 6.05 15.95 -5.43
C VAL A 12 5.07 15.11 -4.62
N LEU A 13 4.67 13.95 -5.12
CA LEU A 13 3.80 13.02 -4.39
C LEU A 13 4.48 12.53 -3.11
N GLY A 14 5.78 12.25 -3.13
CA GLY A 14 6.53 11.89 -1.92
C GLY A 14 6.47 12.96 -0.84
N ALA A 15 6.51 14.24 -1.20
CA ALA A 15 6.37 15.34 -0.24
C ALA A 15 4.95 15.37 0.36
N VAL A 16 3.93 15.15 -0.47
CA VAL A 16 2.53 15.08 -0.04
C VAL A 16 2.31 13.88 0.89
N VAL A 17 2.83 12.71 0.52
CA VAL A 17 2.76 11.47 1.31
C VAL A 17 3.41 11.68 2.67
N TRP A 18 4.60 12.27 2.71
CA TRP A 18 5.30 12.56 3.95
C TRP A 18 4.47 13.47 4.87
N ARG A 19 3.95 14.57 4.33
CA ARG A 19 3.10 15.50 5.09
C ARG A 19 1.82 14.85 5.58
N ALA A 20 1.13 14.10 4.72
CA ALA A 20 -0.09 13.39 5.08
C ALA A 20 0.15 12.36 6.19
N ALA A 21 1.21 11.55 6.07
CA ALA A 21 1.58 10.58 7.09
C ALA A 21 1.87 11.27 8.44
N GLY A 22 2.60 12.39 8.44
CA GLY A 22 2.85 13.19 9.64
C GLY A 22 1.57 13.71 10.30
N LEU A 23 0.60 14.18 9.50
CA LEU A 23 -0.70 14.63 10.02
C LEU A 23 -1.51 13.50 10.64
N PHE A 24 -1.55 12.33 10.00
CA PHE A 24 -2.28 11.18 10.53
C PHE A 24 -1.61 10.61 11.77
N ALA A 25 -0.28 10.45 11.77
CA ALA A 25 0.46 10.05 12.96
C ALA A 25 0.21 11.03 14.12
N GLY A 26 0.18 12.34 13.81
CA GLY A 26 -0.24 13.47 14.66
C GLY A 26 -1.48 13.20 15.49
N ARG A 27 -2.50 12.66 14.85
CA ARG A 27 -3.82 12.45 15.43
C ARG A 27 -3.89 11.26 16.39
N PHE A 28 -3.01 10.27 16.24
CA PHE A 28 -3.09 9.02 17.01
C PHE A 28 -2.07 8.96 18.15
N GLN A 29 -0.86 9.52 18.00
CA GLN A 29 0.18 9.50 19.04
C GLN A 29 1.01 10.80 19.07
N PRO A 30 0.45 11.92 19.57
CA PRO A 30 1.14 13.22 19.60
C PRO A 30 2.48 13.18 20.36
N GLU A 31 2.59 12.35 21.40
CA GLU A 31 3.75 12.32 22.29
C GLU A 31 4.96 11.56 21.70
N ARG A 32 4.74 10.64 20.74
CA ARG A 32 5.81 9.88 20.07
C ARG A 32 6.40 10.57 18.84
N ILE A 33 5.74 11.63 18.36
CA ILE A 33 6.10 12.34 17.12
C ILE A 33 7.36 13.17 17.27
N VAL A 34 7.62 13.68 18.46
CA VAL A 34 8.81 14.50 18.75
C VAL A 34 10.12 13.70 18.58
N GLY A 35 10.07 12.35 18.59
CA GLY A 35 11.25 11.50 18.38
C GLY A 35 11.22 10.55 17.16
N GLY A 36 10.05 10.25 16.57
CA GLY A 36 9.90 9.17 15.59
C GLY A 36 9.89 9.59 14.10
N LEU A 37 9.40 10.78 13.78
CA LEU A 37 9.34 11.33 12.42
C LEU A 37 10.73 11.67 11.82
N THR A 38 11.80 11.53 12.59
CA THR A 38 13.18 11.79 12.15
C THR A 38 13.89 10.56 11.58
N SER A 39 13.37 9.33 11.78
CA SER A 39 14.15 8.10 11.52
C SER A 39 13.94 7.46 10.14
N LEU A 40 12.82 7.73 9.46
CA LEU A 40 12.74 7.61 8.00
C LEU A 40 13.02 9.01 7.46
N PRO A 41 14.20 9.31 6.90
CA PRO A 41 14.46 10.62 6.37
C PRO A 41 13.36 10.94 5.35
N ALA A 42 12.73 12.11 5.41
CA ALA A 42 11.84 12.57 4.34
C ALA A 42 12.52 12.44 2.96
N ALA A 43 13.85 12.52 2.93
CA ALA A 43 14.66 12.20 1.76
C ALA A 43 14.47 10.77 1.22
N VAL A 44 14.31 9.75 2.07
CA VAL A 44 14.09 8.35 1.64
C VAL A 44 12.70 8.18 1.05
N THR A 45 11.67 8.79 1.64
CA THR A 45 10.31 8.73 1.09
C THR A 45 10.21 9.48 -0.23
N LEU A 46 10.83 10.67 -0.31
CA LEU A 46 10.96 11.44 -1.54
C LEU A 46 11.73 10.69 -2.62
N ALA A 47 12.91 10.16 -2.29
CA ALA A 47 13.75 9.42 -3.23
C ALA A 47 13.06 8.13 -3.70
N GLY A 48 12.41 7.40 -2.80
CA GLY A 48 11.65 6.20 -3.14
C GLY A 48 10.49 6.49 -4.09
N MET A 49 9.70 7.54 -3.82
CA MET A 49 8.60 7.94 -4.71
C MET A 49 9.10 8.53 -6.04
N ALA A 50 10.22 9.25 -6.04
CA ALA A 50 10.86 9.74 -7.26
C ALA A 50 11.38 8.58 -8.13
N ALA A 51 12.04 7.59 -7.51
CA ALA A 51 12.49 6.39 -8.20
C ALA A 51 11.31 5.59 -8.76
N TRP A 52 10.24 5.44 -7.98
CA TRP A 52 9.00 4.83 -8.46
C TRP A 52 8.40 5.59 -9.65
N GLY A 53 8.36 6.92 -9.58
CA GLY A 53 7.88 7.76 -10.68
C GLY A 53 8.72 7.63 -11.95
N ALA A 54 10.04 7.40 -11.82
CA ALA A 54 10.91 7.08 -12.94
C ALA A 54 10.56 5.72 -13.56
N VAL A 55 10.32 4.67 -12.75
CA VAL A 55 9.86 3.35 -13.22
C VAL A 55 8.55 3.48 -14.00
N VAL A 56 7.58 4.24 -13.45
CA VAL A 56 6.31 4.51 -14.11
C VAL A 56 6.50 5.24 -15.44
N ALA A 57 7.41 6.20 -15.52
CA ALA A 57 7.68 6.92 -16.77
C ALA A 57 8.31 6.04 -17.85
N CYS A 58 9.13 5.06 -17.47
CA CYS A 58 9.75 4.11 -18.41
C CYS A 58 8.76 3.05 -18.93
N GLY A 59 7.86 2.56 -18.08
CA GLY A 59 6.99 1.44 -18.41
C GLY A 59 5.59 1.83 -18.91
N ALA A 60 5.02 2.94 -18.44
CA ALA A 60 3.62 3.22 -18.70
C ALA A 60 3.31 3.40 -20.20
N ALA A 61 2.38 2.59 -20.71
CA ALA A 61 1.91 2.68 -22.10
C ALA A 61 1.12 3.98 -22.37
N ASN A 62 0.44 4.53 -21.36
CA ASN A 62 -0.29 5.79 -21.46
C ASN A 62 -0.29 6.60 -20.15
N LEU A 63 -0.65 7.89 -20.25
CA LEU A 63 -0.66 8.81 -19.11
C LEU A 63 -1.67 8.41 -18.03
N ALA A 64 -2.79 7.79 -18.41
CA ALA A 64 -3.82 7.37 -17.47
C ALA A 64 -3.33 6.22 -16.56
N GLN A 65 -2.65 5.22 -17.13
CA GLN A 65 -2.02 4.14 -16.37
C GLN A 65 -0.92 4.69 -15.44
N ALA A 66 -0.09 5.61 -15.94
CA ALA A 66 0.93 6.25 -15.13
C ALA A 66 0.34 7.01 -13.94
N ALA A 67 -0.69 7.82 -14.18
CA ALA A 67 -1.36 8.58 -13.14
C ALA A 67 -2.01 7.66 -12.10
N SER A 68 -2.70 6.60 -12.54
CA SER A 68 -3.31 5.62 -11.64
C SER A 68 -2.29 4.91 -10.76
N ALA A 69 -1.18 4.44 -11.34
CA ALA A 69 -0.12 3.78 -10.58
C ALA A 69 0.51 4.72 -9.53
N LEU A 70 0.76 5.99 -9.90
CA LEU A 70 1.30 6.99 -9.00
C LEU A 70 0.35 7.32 -7.84
N VAL A 71 -0.95 7.45 -8.11
CA VAL A 71 -1.96 7.69 -7.06
C VAL A 71 -2.03 6.51 -6.10
N VAL A 72 -2.15 5.28 -6.61
CA VAL A 72 -2.24 4.07 -5.77
C VAL A 72 -1.00 3.93 -4.90
N VAL A 73 0.20 4.07 -5.49
CA VAL A 73 1.45 3.93 -4.74
C VAL A 73 1.65 5.05 -3.72
N ALA A 74 1.23 6.28 -4.03
CA ALA A 74 1.27 7.37 -3.05
C ALA A 74 0.39 7.08 -1.83
N VAL A 75 -0.85 6.62 -2.04
CA VAL A 75 -1.74 6.26 -0.93
C VAL A 75 -1.20 5.07 -0.13
N LEU A 76 -0.69 4.04 -0.80
CA LEU A 76 -0.08 2.88 -0.15
C LEU A 76 1.17 3.24 0.64
N ALA A 77 2.01 4.16 0.14
CA ALA A 77 3.16 4.67 0.87
C ALA A 77 2.72 5.41 2.14
N ALA A 78 1.67 6.25 2.07
CA ALA A 78 1.11 6.89 3.25
C ALA A 78 0.61 5.87 4.28
N ILE A 79 -0.10 4.83 3.82
CA ILE A 79 -0.56 3.73 4.69
C ILE A 79 0.62 3.02 5.35
N ALA A 80 1.62 2.62 4.57
CA ALA A 80 2.81 1.92 5.07
C ALA A 80 3.56 2.76 6.11
N LEU A 81 3.74 4.06 5.88
CA LEU A 81 4.38 4.97 6.83
C LEU A 81 3.55 5.08 8.12
N THR A 82 2.23 5.26 8.02
CA THR A 82 1.37 5.32 9.21
C THR A 82 1.36 4.00 9.97
N ASP A 83 1.33 2.86 9.29
CA ASP A 83 1.29 1.55 9.93
C ASP A 83 2.62 1.20 10.61
N LEU A 84 3.76 1.57 10.02
CA LEU A 84 5.06 1.41 10.69
C LEU A 84 5.19 2.25 11.96
N GLN A 85 4.59 3.43 11.99
CA GLN A 85 4.72 4.37 13.11
C GLN A 85 3.72 4.08 14.24
N VAL A 86 2.44 4.00 13.90
CA VAL A 86 1.35 3.90 14.88
C VAL A 86 0.66 2.54 14.89
N ARG A 87 1.05 1.61 13.99
CA ARG A 87 0.45 0.25 13.86
C ARG A 87 -1.07 0.28 13.69
N GLN A 88 -1.54 1.33 13.03
CA GLN A 88 -2.94 1.55 12.73
C GLN A 88 -3.05 2.08 11.31
N ILE A 89 -3.96 1.49 10.54
CA ILE A 89 -4.28 1.91 9.18
C ILE A 89 -5.48 2.87 9.24
N PRO A 90 -5.31 4.16 8.89
CA PRO A 90 -6.41 5.12 8.92
C PRO A 90 -7.50 4.75 7.91
N ASN A 91 -8.76 4.70 8.38
CA ASN A 91 -9.90 4.41 7.49
C ASN A 91 -9.98 5.39 6.31
N ALA A 92 -9.54 6.65 6.49
CA ALA A 92 -9.52 7.65 5.43
C ALA A 92 -8.64 7.26 4.23
N LEU A 93 -7.49 6.62 4.47
CA LEU A 93 -6.59 6.18 3.39
C LEU A 93 -7.13 4.94 2.68
N VAL A 94 -7.77 4.03 3.42
CA VAL A 94 -8.49 2.88 2.83
C VAL A 94 -9.66 3.37 1.97
N LEU A 95 -10.42 4.35 2.46
CA LEU A 95 -11.51 4.97 1.70
C LEU A 95 -10.99 5.68 0.45
N ALA A 96 -9.81 6.31 0.51
CA ALA A 96 -9.19 6.92 -0.66
C ALA A 96 -8.86 5.87 -1.75
N LEU A 97 -8.38 4.68 -1.37
CA LEU A 97 -8.18 3.56 -2.30
C LEU A 97 -9.51 3.06 -2.89
N LEU A 98 -10.55 2.91 -2.07
CA LEU A 98 -11.87 2.48 -2.55
C LEU A 98 -12.51 3.52 -3.47
N ALA A 99 -12.37 4.81 -3.15
CA ALA A 99 -12.82 5.90 -4.01
C ALA A 99 -12.08 5.87 -5.35
N TRP A 100 -10.77 5.62 -5.33
CA TRP A 100 -9.99 5.45 -6.56
C TRP A 100 -10.45 4.23 -7.37
N ALA A 101 -10.73 3.10 -6.72
CA ALA A 101 -11.31 1.93 -7.40
C ALA A 101 -12.67 2.26 -8.05
N ALA A 102 -13.52 3.04 -7.36
CA ALA A 102 -14.79 3.48 -7.93
C ALA A 102 -14.59 4.36 -9.19
N VAL A 103 -13.60 5.26 -9.18
CA VAL A 103 -13.22 6.04 -10.37
C VAL A 103 -12.81 5.12 -11.53
N GLN A 104 -12.01 4.08 -11.26
CA GLN A 104 -11.64 3.09 -12.29
C GLN A 104 -12.87 2.35 -12.83
N VAL A 105 -13.80 1.95 -11.96
CA VAL A 105 -15.04 1.28 -12.38
C VAL A 105 -15.89 2.19 -13.28
N VAL A 106 -16.00 3.48 -12.95
CA VAL A 106 -16.72 4.45 -13.79
C VAL A 106 -16.02 4.61 -15.14
N ALA A 107 -14.68 4.64 -15.17
CA ALA A 107 -13.90 4.83 -16.39
C ALA A 107 -13.94 3.61 -17.34
N PHE A 108 -13.94 2.38 -16.80
CA PHE A 108 -13.83 1.13 -17.58
C PHE A 108 -15.15 0.33 -17.65
N GLY A 109 -16.18 0.75 -16.93
CA GLY A 109 -17.53 0.20 -17.01
C GLY A 109 -17.74 -1.16 -16.33
N ARG A 110 -18.73 -1.91 -16.81
CA ARG A 110 -19.23 -3.16 -16.17
C ARG A 110 -18.16 -4.24 -15.94
N PRO A 111 -17.25 -4.54 -16.88
CA PRO A 111 -16.22 -5.56 -16.64
C PRO A 111 -15.31 -5.20 -15.45
N ALA A 112 -14.98 -3.91 -15.30
CA ALA A 112 -14.20 -3.43 -14.17
C ALA A 112 -14.99 -3.50 -12.86
N ALA A 113 -16.30 -3.23 -12.86
CA ALA A 113 -17.14 -3.38 -11.68
C ALA A 113 -17.16 -4.83 -11.16
N GLN A 114 -17.29 -5.80 -12.06
CA GLN A 114 -17.29 -7.22 -11.72
C GLN A 114 -15.93 -7.66 -11.20
N SER A 115 -14.85 -7.28 -11.90
CA SER A 115 -13.48 -7.59 -11.47
C SER A 115 -13.16 -6.98 -10.11
N ALA A 116 -13.53 -5.71 -9.87
CA ALA A 116 -13.33 -5.02 -8.60
C ALA A 116 -14.15 -5.66 -7.46
N GLY A 117 -15.40 -6.04 -7.71
CA GLY A 117 -16.24 -6.73 -6.73
C GLY A 117 -15.68 -8.09 -6.34
N LEU A 118 -15.29 -8.89 -7.33
CA LEU A 118 -14.65 -10.19 -7.09
C LEU A 118 -13.29 -10.03 -6.41
N GLY A 119 -12.50 -9.04 -6.81
CA GLY A 119 -11.22 -8.74 -6.19
C GLY A 119 -11.36 -8.33 -4.74
N LEU A 120 -12.34 -7.47 -4.42
CA LEU A 120 -12.66 -7.05 -3.04
C LEU A 120 -13.03 -8.25 -2.18
N LEU A 121 -13.89 -9.14 -2.70
CA LEU A 121 -14.29 -10.36 -2.01
C LEU A 121 -13.11 -11.33 -1.84
N ALA A 122 -12.28 -11.51 -2.86
CA ALA A 122 -11.12 -12.38 -2.80
C ALA A 122 -10.09 -11.87 -1.79
N GLY A 123 -9.72 -10.59 -1.86
CA GLY A 123 -8.73 -9.99 -0.96
C GLY A 123 -9.22 -9.85 0.46
N GLY A 124 -10.41 -9.28 0.64
CA GLY A 124 -11.05 -9.15 1.95
C GLY A 124 -11.37 -10.50 2.56
N GLY A 125 -12.00 -11.39 1.79
CA GLY A 125 -12.39 -12.73 2.24
C GLY A 125 -11.20 -13.58 2.67
N LEU A 126 -10.11 -13.60 1.90
CA LEU A 126 -8.90 -14.33 2.30
C LEU A 126 -8.36 -13.82 3.64
N PHE A 127 -8.25 -12.50 3.82
CA PHE A 127 -7.74 -11.92 5.05
C PHE A 127 -8.70 -12.04 6.23
N VAL A 128 -10.01 -12.06 6.01
CA VAL A 128 -11.00 -12.41 7.04
C VAL A 128 -10.78 -13.84 7.50
N VAL A 129 -10.64 -14.80 6.58
CA VAL A 129 -10.38 -16.21 6.92
C VAL A 129 -9.09 -16.34 7.74
N ILE A 130 -8.01 -15.67 7.32
CA ILE A 130 -6.75 -15.64 8.08
C ILE A 130 -6.95 -15.03 9.47
N ALA A 131 -7.69 -13.92 9.58
CA ALA A 131 -7.97 -13.26 10.86
C ALA A 131 -8.76 -14.15 11.83
N LEU A 132 -9.72 -14.92 11.31
CA LEU A 132 -10.51 -15.88 12.09
C LEU A 132 -9.66 -17.06 12.57
N ILE A 133 -8.86 -17.66 11.68
CA ILE A 133 -7.98 -18.80 12.02
C ILE A 133 -6.90 -18.38 13.02
N SER A 134 -6.34 -17.18 12.85
CA SER A 134 -5.32 -16.63 13.74
C SER A 134 -5.86 -16.11 15.08
N ARG A 135 -7.15 -16.30 15.37
CA ARG A 135 -7.82 -15.89 16.62
C ARG A 135 -7.61 -14.42 16.97
N GLY A 136 -7.66 -13.54 15.96
CA GLY A 136 -7.52 -12.10 16.16
C GLY A 136 -6.07 -11.61 16.32
N ALA A 137 -5.07 -12.42 15.99
CA ALA A 137 -3.68 -11.95 15.91
C ALA A 137 -3.46 -10.94 14.75
N MET A 138 -4.37 -10.91 13.79
CA MET A 138 -4.32 -10.02 12.63
C MET A 138 -5.22 -8.79 12.82
N GLY A 139 -4.70 -7.60 12.46
CA GLY A 139 -5.42 -6.35 12.62
C GLY A 139 -6.59 -6.22 11.64
N ALA A 140 -7.74 -5.71 12.11
CA ALA A 140 -8.87 -5.40 11.24
C ALA A 140 -8.52 -4.36 10.15
N GLY A 141 -7.46 -3.56 10.34
CA GLY A 141 -6.92 -2.66 9.33
C GLY A 141 -6.37 -3.39 8.10
N ASP A 142 -5.64 -4.49 8.31
CA ASP A 142 -5.01 -5.25 7.22
C ASP A 142 -6.07 -5.91 6.33
N VAL A 143 -7.16 -6.40 6.93
CA VAL A 143 -8.31 -6.97 6.21
C VAL A 143 -8.95 -5.92 5.30
N LYS A 144 -9.16 -4.70 5.82
CA LYS A 144 -9.72 -3.59 5.05
C LYS A 144 -8.78 -3.15 3.92
N LEU A 145 -7.48 -3.12 4.18
CA LEU A 145 -6.48 -2.83 3.16
C LEU A 145 -6.48 -3.88 2.05
N ALA A 146 -6.49 -5.17 2.40
CA ALA A 146 -6.56 -6.26 1.43
C ALA A 146 -7.84 -6.21 0.58
N ALA A 147 -8.98 -5.86 1.19
CA ALA A 147 -10.24 -5.64 0.47
C ALA A 147 -10.14 -4.45 -0.50
N ALA A 148 -9.56 -3.32 -0.06
CA ALA A 148 -9.39 -2.15 -0.90
C ALA A 148 -8.40 -2.38 -2.05
N LEU A 149 -7.30 -3.08 -1.80
CA LEU A 149 -6.40 -3.56 -2.84
C LEU A 149 -7.13 -4.48 -3.82
N GLY A 150 -7.99 -5.37 -3.31
CA GLY A 150 -8.84 -6.21 -4.14
C GLY A 150 -9.75 -5.42 -5.08
N ALA A 151 -10.37 -4.34 -4.59
CA ALA A 151 -11.17 -3.46 -5.43
C ALA A 151 -10.35 -2.69 -6.47
N VAL A 152 -9.13 -2.26 -6.12
CA VAL A 152 -8.26 -1.49 -7.03
C VAL A 152 -7.67 -2.37 -8.14
N PHE A 153 -7.12 -3.53 -7.78
CA PHE A 153 -6.45 -4.42 -8.75
C PHE A 153 -7.43 -5.35 -9.45
N GLY A 154 -8.55 -5.65 -8.80
CA GLY A 154 -9.56 -6.56 -9.33
C GLY A 154 -9.11 -8.02 -9.38
N TRP A 155 -10.02 -8.88 -9.83
CA TRP A 155 -9.74 -10.27 -10.13
C TRP A 155 -9.17 -10.43 -11.56
N PRO A 156 -8.16 -11.29 -11.78
CA PRO A 156 -7.44 -12.13 -10.81
C PRO A 156 -6.17 -11.47 -10.22
N VAL A 157 -5.87 -10.23 -10.60
CA VAL A 157 -4.61 -9.53 -10.31
C VAL A 157 -4.37 -9.34 -8.80
N ILE A 158 -5.42 -9.33 -7.98
CA ILE A 158 -5.28 -9.33 -6.52
C ILE A 158 -4.48 -10.53 -5.97
N LEU A 159 -4.52 -11.69 -6.61
CA LEU A 159 -3.82 -12.88 -6.13
C LEU A 159 -2.30 -12.70 -6.03
N PRO A 160 -1.58 -12.29 -7.10
CA PRO A 160 -0.16 -12.01 -7.01
C PRO A 160 0.15 -10.85 -6.05
N VAL A 161 -0.72 -9.84 -5.93
CA VAL A 161 -0.54 -8.74 -4.96
C VAL A 161 -0.44 -9.28 -3.53
N LEU A 162 -1.41 -10.12 -3.14
CA LEU A 162 -1.43 -10.71 -1.80
C LEU A 162 -0.29 -11.71 -1.62
N LEU A 163 0.03 -12.51 -2.64
CA LEU A 163 1.12 -13.47 -2.57
C LEU A 163 2.46 -12.78 -2.29
N TYR A 164 2.81 -11.75 -3.07
CA TYR A 164 4.05 -11.00 -2.84
C TYR A 164 4.05 -10.32 -1.47
N GLY A 165 2.91 -9.78 -1.04
CA GLY A 165 2.78 -9.18 0.28
C GLY A 165 2.94 -10.17 1.43
N ILE A 166 2.37 -11.37 1.31
CA ILE A 166 2.49 -12.45 2.30
C ILE A 166 3.93 -12.96 2.37
N ILE A 167 4.59 -13.14 1.22
CA ILE A 167 5.99 -13.56 1.17
C ILE A 167 6.88 -12.49 1.85
N ALA A 168 6.70 -11.21 1.49
CA ALA A 168 7.48 -10.12 2.06
C ALA A 168 7.26 -10.00 3.58
N GLY A 169 6.00 -10.08 4.04
CA GLY A 169 5.65 -10.04 5.47
C GLY A 169 6.18 -11.25 6.23
N GLY A 170 6.10 -12.44 5.64
CA GLY A 170 6.63 -13.68 6.21
C GLY A 170 8.15 -13.65 6.38
N VAL A 171 8.88 -13.17 5.37
CA VAL A 171 10.34 -13.00 5.44
C VAL A 171 10.71 -12.01 6.55
N ALA A 172 10.03 -10.86 6.62
CA ALA A 172 10.31 -9.88 7.66
C ALA A 172 9.96 -10.37 9.07
N ALA A 173 8.84 -11.08 9.23
CA ALA A 173 8.47 -11.71 10.49
C ALA A 173 9.51 -12.75 10.93
N LEU A 174 10.01 -13.56 9.98
CA LEU A 174 11.07 -14.54 10.25
C LEU A 174 12.37 -13.86 10.71
N ILE A 175 12.79 -12.79 10.03
CA ILE A 175 13.98 -12.00 10.42
C ILE A 175 13.82 -11.45 11.84
N LEU A 176 12.65 -10.89 12.17
CA LEU A 176 12.39 -10.36 13.52
C LEU A 176 12.41 -11.46 14.60
N LEU A 177 11.93 -12.66 14.27
CA LEU A 177 11.93 -13.80 15.19
C LEU A 177 13.35 -14.34 15.41
N VAL A 178 14.13 -14.50 14.34
CA VAL A 178 15.53 -14.98 14.39
C VAL A 178 16.42 -13.98 15.13
N THR A 179 16.24 -12.67 14.88
CA THR A 179 16.97 -11.62 15.59
C THR A 179 16.48 -11.39 17.03
N ARG A 180 15.47 -12.14 17.48
CA ARG A 180 14.80 -12.02 18.79
C ARG A 180 14.31 -10.60 19.12
N ARG A 181 14.08 -9.78 18.09
CA ARG A 181 13.52 -8.42 18.23
C ARG A 181 12.01 -8.43 18.38
N ALA A 182 11.35 -9.54 18.08
CA ALA A 182 9.92 -9.78 18.34
C ALA A 182 9.68 -11.20 18.85
N GLY A 183 8.66 -11.36 19.70
CA GLY A 183 8.20 -12.66 20.18
C GLY A 183 7.04 -13.20 19.35
N ARG A 184 6.70 -14.48 19.53
CA ARG A 184 5.57 -15.15 18.84
C ARG A 184 4.20 -14.50 19.08
N LYS A 185 4.06 -13.70 20.14
CA LYS A 185 2.82 -12.98 20.50
C LYS A 185 2.88 -11.47 20.19
N SER A 186 3.96 -11.00 19.56
CA SER A 186 4.11 -9.59 19.24
C SER A 186 3.21 -9.20 18.07
N PHE A 187 2.50 -8.09 18.20
CA PHE A 187 1.69 -7.52 17.13
C PHE A 187 2.58 -7.08 15.96
N PHE A 188 2.32 -7.59 14.77
CA PHE A 188 3.10 -7.34 13.56
C PHE A 188 2.27 -6.54 12.54
N ALA A 189 2.83 -5.43 12.07
CA ALA A 189 2.22 -4.54 11.09
C ALA A 189 2.35 -5.15 9.68
N TYR A 190 1.24 -5.64 9.11
CA TYR A 190 1.24 -6.32 7.81
C TYR A 190 1.06 -5.34 6.64
N GLY A 191 0.52 -4.15 6.89
CA GLY A 191 0.22 -3.13 5.89
C GLY A 191 1.37 -2.74 4.96
N PRO A 192 2.60 -2.49 5.44
CA PRO A 192 3.75 -2.15 4.60
C PRO A 192 4.10 -3.24 3.60
N TYR A 193 3.96 -4.50 3.98
CA TYR A 193 4.28 -5.62 3.10
C TYR A 193 3.21 -5.83 2.03
N LEU A 194 1.93 -5.61 2.37
CA LEU A 194 0.86 -5.56 1.38
C LEU A 194 1.05 -4.41 0.38
N ALA A 195 1.46 -3.24 0.86
CA ALA A 195 1.80 -2.11 0.01
C ALA A 195 2.97 -2.43 -0.94
N LEU A 196 3.99 -3.14 -0.46
CA LEU A 196 5.11 -3.61 -1.29
C LEU A 196 4.65 -4.59 -2.36
N GLY A 197 3.81 -5.59 -2.00
CA GLY A 197 3.27 -6.54 -2.97
C GLY A 197 2.48 -5.85 -4.09
N ALA A 198 1.65 -4.87 -3.73
CA ALA A 198 0.90 -4.05 -4.68
C ALA A 198 1.82 -3.23 -5.59
N ALA A 199 2.87 -2.61 -5.04
CA ALA A 199 3.86 -1.89 -5.84
C ALA A 199 4.53 -2.83 -6.85
N VAL A 200 5.01 -4.02 -6.44
CA VAL A 200 5.64 -4.97 -7.35
C VAL A 200 4.74 -5.35 -8.52
N VAL A 201 3.47 -5.64 -8.26
CA VAL A 201 2.51 -5.97 -9.34
C VAL A 201 2.28 -4.79 -10.28
N LEU A 202 2.20 -3.56 -9.75
CA LEU A 202 2.11 -2.37 -10.60
C LEU A 202 3.33 -2.21 -11.49
N ALA A 203 4.54 -2.41 -10.97
CA ALA A 203 5.75 -2.37 -11.80
C ALA A 203 5.71 -3.43 -12.91
N GLN A 204 5.29 -4.66 -12.61
CA GLN A 204 5.21 -5.73 -13.60
C GLN A 204 4.22 -5.40 -14.71
N GLY A 205 3.03 -4.89 -14.37
CA GLY A 205 2.03 -4.49 -15.36
C GLY A 205 2.40 -3.26 -16.18
N LEU A 206 3.37 -2.46 -15.71
CA LEU A 206 3.95 -1.35 -16.47
C LEU A 206 5.09 -1.81 -17.38
N LEU A 207 5.73 -2.95 -17.12
CA LEU A 207 6.88 -3.42 -17.90
C LEU A 207 6.50 -4.47 -18.96
N ALA A 208 5.21 -4.81 -19.06
CA ALA A 208 4.64 -5.78 -19.99
C ALA A 208 3.87 -5.09 -21.12
#